data_AF-A0A2I0HWT4-F1
#
_entry.id   AF-A0A2I0HWT4-F1
#
_cell.length_a   1.000
_cell.length_b   1.000
_cell.length_c   1.000
_cell.angle_alpha   90.00
_cell.angle_beta   90.00
_cell.angle_gamma   90.00
#
_symmetry.space_group_name_H-M   'P 1'
#
loop_
_entity.id
_entity.type
_entity.pdbx_description
1 polymer ?
#
loop_
_entity_poly.entity_id
_entity_poly.type
_entity_poly.pdbx_seq_one_letter_code
_entity_poly.pdbx_strand_id
1 'polypeptide(L)'
;MAASPRWFCVSACFVAALLVLLASADAARDMDELVRSNVTTAEKTEDLQSSKNSSMADHSPVDDDEAWVKEHTFDDPEEVVSMVEMSIRNSTERRKLGFFSCTTGNPIDDCWRCDPKWHQRRKRLADCAIGFGRNAVGGRDGRYY
;
A
#
# COMPACT_ATOMS: atom_id res chain seq x y z
N MET A 1 65.06 -16.14 -14.22
CA MET A 1 64.59 -16.23 -12.82
C MET A 1 63.13 -16.69 -12.87
N ALA A 2 62.80 -17.85 -12.31
CA ALA A 2 61.44 -18.39 -12.40
C ALA A 2 60.56 -17.82 -11.28
N ALA A 3 59.44 -17.19 -11.65
CA ALA A 3 58.44 -16.74 -10.66
C ALA A 3 57.75 -17.96 -10.03
N SER A 4 57.61 -17.95 -8.70
CA SER A 4 57.03 -19.08 -7.98
C SER A 4 55.53 -19.28 -8.32
N PRO A 5 55.00 -20.52 -8.35
CA PRO A 5 53.58 -20.77 -8.67
C PRO A 5 52.61 -20.06 -7.71
N ARG A 6 53.08 -19.73 -6.49
CA ARG A 6 52.30 -19.00 -5.48
C ARG A 6 51.97 -17.57 -5.92
N TRP A 7 52.86 -16.90 -6.66
CA TRP A 7 52.61 -15.55 -7.19
C TRP A 7 51.61 -15.55 -8.33
N PHE A 8 51.59 -16.60 -9.17
CA PHE A 8 50.59 -16.76 -10.21
C PHE A 8 49.18 -16.93 -9.63
N CYS A 9 49.02 -17.74 -8.57
CA CYS A 9 47.73 -17.86 -7.87
C CYS A 9 47.25 -16.53 -7.26
N VAL A 10 48.13 -15.81 -6.55
CA VAL A 10 47.75 -14.51 -5.93
C VAL A 10 47.37 -13.48 -7.01
N SER A 11 48.13 -13.40 -8.10
CA SER A 11 47.81 -12.52 -9.24
C SER A 11 46.48 -12.89 -9.89
N ALA A 12 46.22 -14.19 -10.14
CA ALA A 12 44.96 -14.65 -10.72
C ALA A 12 43.76 -14.36 -9.82
N CYS A 13 43.87 -14.55 -8.49
CA CYS A 13 42.83 -14.18 -7.55
C CYS A 13 42.56 -12.67 -7.51
N PHE A 14 43.60 -11.83 -7.61
CA PHE A 14 43.46 -10.38 -7.61
C PHE A 14 42.78 -9.87 -8.89
N VAL A 15 43.15 -10.43 -10.05
CA VAL A 15 42.48 -10.15 -11.34
C VAL A 15 41.02 -10.61 -11.31
N ALA A 16 40.72 -11.81 -10.79
CA ALA A 16 39.34 -12.29 -10.65
C ALA A 16 38.49 -11.38 -9.74
N ALA A 17 39.04 -10.93 -8.60
CA ALA A 17 38.36 -10.00 -7.71
C ALA A 17 38.08 -8.64 -8.38
N LEU A 18 39.03 -8.11 -9.15
CA LEU A 18 38.84 -6.88 -9.92
C LEU A 18 37.75 -7.02 -10.99
N LEU A 19 37.70 -8.16 -11.70
CA LEU A 19 36.65 -8.42 -12.70
C LEU A 19 35.26 -8.52 -12.06
N VAL A 20 35.14 -9.12 -10.87
CA VAL A 20 33.87 -9.14 -10.12
C VAL A 20 33.45 -7.74 -9.66
N LEU A 21 34.39 -6.93 -9.17
CA LEU A 21 34.12 -5.55 -8.78
C LEU A 21 33.68 -4.68 -9.98
N LEU A 22 34.33 -4.84 -11.15
CA LEU A 22 33.93 -4.14 -12.37
C LEU A 22 32.53 -4.57 -12.85
N ALA A 23 32.22 -5.87 -12.85
CA ALA A 23 30.88 -6.35 -13.19
C ALA A 23 29.79 -5.85 -12.21
N SER A 24 30.13 -5.66 -10.93
CA SER A 24 29.20 -5.07 -9.95
C SER A 24 28.98 -3.55 -10.15
N ALA A 25 29.89 -2.85 -10.82
CA ALA A 25 29.78 -1.42 -11.09
C ALA A 25 28.81 -1.10 -12.25
N ASP A 26 28.54 -2.05 -13.15
CA ASP A 26 27.50 -1.89 -14.17
C ASP A 26 26.10 -2.11 -13.60
N ALA A 27 25.93 -3.05 -12.66
CA ALA A 27 24.65 -3.28 -11.97
C ALA A 27 24.18 -2.06 -11.13
N ALA A 28 25.09 -1.15 -10.77
CA ALA A 28 24.77 0.08 -10.05
C ALA A 28 24.21 1.20 -10.96
N ARG A 29 24.38 1.11 -12.30
CA ARG A 29 23.95 2.15 -13.25
C ARG A 29 22.51 2.02 -13.71
N ASP A 30 21.97 0.80 -13.72
CA ASP A 30 20.61 0.48 -14.18
C ASP A 30 19.50 1.13 -13.33
N MET A 31 19.76 1.36 -12.03
CA MET A 31 18.80 1.96 -11.09
C MET A 31 18.58 3.48 -11.29
N ASP A 32 19.48 4.20 -11.97
CA ASP A 32 19.37 5.65 -12.16
C ASP A 32 18.44 6.00 -13.34
N GLU A 33 18.34 5.13 -14.34
CA GLU A 33 17.48 5.33 -15.51
C GLU A 33 16.00 5.05 -15.20
N LEU A 34 15.73 4.01 -14.41
CA LEU A 34 14.37 3.60 -14.03
C LEU A 34 13.70 4.56 -13.02
N VAL A 35 14.48 5.31 -12.25
CA VAL A 35 13.97 6.40 -11.40
C VAL A 35 13.58 7.61 -12.26
N ARG A 36 14.30 7.90 -13.34
CA ARG A 36 14.08 9.07 -14.20
C ARG A 36 12.81 8.96 -15.04
N SER A 37 12.49 7.78 -15.58
CA SER A 37 11.26 7.56 -16.37
C SER A 37 9.96 7.68 -15.54
N ASN A 38 10.02 7.32 -14.26
CA ASN A 38 8.89 7.47 -13.32
C ASN A 38 8.63 8.94 -12.95
N VAL A 39 9.66 9.79 -12.93
CA VAL A 39 9.52 11.23 -12.63
C VAL A 39 8.88 11.99 -13.79
N THR A 40 9.20 11.65 -15.04
CA THR A 40 8.68 12.35 -16.23
C THR A 40 7.23 12.01 -16.61
N THR A 41 6.61 11.03 -15.94
CA THR A 41 5.22 10.60 -16.22
C THR A 41 4.24 11.06 -15.13
N ALA A 42 4.70 11.87 -14.17
CA ALA A 42 3.93 12.35 -13.03
C ALA A 42 3.44 13.81 -13.15
N GLU A 43 3.71 14.49 -14.26
CA GLU A 43 3.05 15.76 -14.61
C GLU A 43 1.93 15.51 -15.63
N LYS A 44 0.79 16.19 -15.42
CA LYS A 44 -0.41 16.26 -16.28
C LYS A 44 -1.52 15.21 -16.08
N THR A 45 -2.05 15.16 -14.85
CA THR A 45 -3.52 15.04 -14.60
C THR A 45 -3.90 15.78 -13.31
N GLU A 46 -3.60 17.08 -13.25
CA GLU A 46 -4.35 18.00 -12.39
C GLU A 46 -5.21 18.89 -13.28
N ASP A 47 -6.46 18.48 -13.48
CA ASP A 47 -7.58 19.42 -13.67
C ASP A 47 -8.92 18.71 -13.45
N LEU A 48 -9.78 19.35 -12.64
CA LEU A 48 -11.20 19.03 -12.43
C LEU A 48 -11.57 17.67 -11.79
N GLN A 49 -11.27 17.53 -10.49
CA GLN A 49 -12.25 16.95 -9.55
C GLN A 49 -12.64 17.96 -8.47
N SER A 50 -13.61 18.81 -8.83
CA SER A 50 -14.37 19.59 -7.86
C SER A 50 -15.26 18.65 -7.04
N SER A 51 -14.84 18.31 -5.81
CA SER A 51 -15.67 17.55 -4.87
C SER A 51 -15.50 18.06 -3.44
N LYS A 52 -16.37 19.00 -3.06
CA LYS A 52 -16.84 19.34 -1.70
C LYS A 52 -15.83 19.11 -0.56
N ASN A 53 -15.23 20.19 -0.08
CA ASN A 53 -14.60 20.24 1.24
C ASN A 53 -15.62 19.87 2.32
N SER A 54 -15.48 18.70 2.94
CA SER A 54 -16.17 18.38 4.18
C SER A 54 -15.52 19.16 5.33
N SER A 55 -16.07 20.34 5.64
CA SER A 55 -15.71 21.07 6.85
C SER A 55 -16.48 20.48 8.02
N MET A 56 -15.77 20.03 9.05
CA MET A 56 -16.39 19.53 10.27
C MET A 56 -16.97 20.71 11.08
N ALA A 57 -18.17 20.51 11.62
CA ALA A 57 -19.00 21.45 12.39
C ALA A 57 -19.67 22.61 11.63
N ASP A 58 -21.01 22.52 11.52
CA ASP A 58 -21.87 23.48 12.22
C ASP A 58 -23.00 22.71 12.92
N HIS A 59 -23.47 23.19 14.07
CA HIS A 59 -24.54 22.57 14.85
C HIS A 59 -25.56 23.62 15.26
N SER A 60 -26.23 24.20 14.27
CA SER A 60 -27.33 25.15 14.46
C SER A 60 -28.62 24.41 14.85
N PRO A 61 -29.21 24.65 16.04
CA PRO A 61 -30.55 24.17 16.37
C PRO A 61 -31.57 25.05 15.63
N VAL A 62 -32.35 24.45 14.76
CA VAL A 62 -33.59 25.04 14.23
C VAL A 62 -34.68 24.02 14.50
N ASP A 63 -35.62 24.41 15.34
CA ASP A 63 -36.82 23.64 15.66
C ASP A 63 -37.78 23.55 14.45
N ASP A 64 -38.84 22.77 14.63
CA ASP A 64 -40.00 22.58 13.75
C ASP A 64 -39.91 21.47 12.66
N ASP A 65 -40.71 20.43 12.90
CA ASP A 65 -41.36 19.49 11.95
C ASP A 65 -40.56 18.41 11.19
N GLU A 66 -40.38 17.26 11.87
CA GLU A 66 -40.36 15.87 11.35
C GLU A 66 -39.69 15.54 9.98
N ALA A 67 -38.59 16.21 9.61
CA ALA A 67 -37.80 15.89 8.41
C ALA A 67 -36.29 15.60 8.68
N TRP A 68 -35.89 15.53 9.95
CA TRP A 68 -34.56 15.12 10.43
C TRP A 68 -34.76 13.87 11.32
N VAL A 69 -34.06 12.73 11.19
CA VAL A 69 -32.85 12.37 10.45
C VAL A 69 -33.01 10.97 9.86
N LYS A 70 -32.86 10.81 8.54
CA LYS A 70 -32.57 9.50 7.91
C LYS A 70 -31.25 9.47 7.14
N GLU A 71 -30.53 10.58 7.07
CA GLU A 71 -29.34 10.78 6.22
C GLU A 71 -28.07 10.05 6.71
N HIS A 72 -28.15 9.31 7.82
CA HIS A 72 -27.10 8.40 8.30
C HIS A 72 -27.58 6.95 8.45
N THR A 73 -28.79 6.66 7.98
CA THR A 73 -29.27 5.28 7.82
C THR A 73 -28.75 4.78 6.47
N PHE A 74 -27.86 3.80 6.50
CA PHE A 74 -27.30 3.17 5.30
C PHE A 74 -28.43 2.72 4.36
N ASP A 75 -28.32 3.08 3.09
CA ASP A 75 -29.43 3.02 2.12
C ASP A 75 -30.04 1.62 1.94
N ASP A 76 -29.25 0.56 2.17
CA ASP A 76 -29.76 -0.80 2.34
C ASP A 76 -28.81 -1.61 3.29
N PRO A 77 -29.28 -2.18 4.41
CA PRO A 77 -28.47 -3.09 5.21
C PRO A 77 -28.06 -4.35 4.43
N GLU A 78 -28.85 -4.83 3.46
CA GLU A 78 -28.55 -6.02 2.67
C GLU A 78 -27.39 -5.77 1.69
N GLU A 79 -27.24 -4.56 1.14
CA GLU A 79 -26.05 -4.18 0.35
C GLU A 79 -24.77 -4.30 1.20
N VAL A 80 -24.84 -3.83 2.45
CA VAL A 80 -23.70 -3.87 3.38
C VAL A 80 -23.34 -5.31 3.76
N VAL A 81 -24.34 -6.17 3.98
CA VAL A 81 -24.14 -7.61 4.21
C VAL A 81 -23.51 -8.27 2.98
N SER A 82 -24.07 -8.05 1.78
CA SER A 82 -23.57 -8.59 0.51
C SER A 82 -22.11 -8.19 0.23
N MET A 83 -21.74 -6.93 0.51
CA MET A 83 -20.37 -6.45 0.41
C MET A 83 -19.41 -7.20 1.35
N VAL A 84 -19.82 -7.43 2.61
CA VAL A 84 -19.03 -8.16 3.60
C VAL A 84 -18.90 -9.64 3.22
N GLU A 85 -19.99 -10.29 2.81
CA GLU A 85 -19.97 -11.69 2.36
C GLU A 85 -19.06 -11.88 1.14
N MET A 86 -19.17 -11.02 0.13
CA MET A 86 -18.30 -11.04 -1.05
C MET A 86 -16.83 -10.88 -0.66
N SER A 87 -16.52 -10.00 0.29
CA SER A 87 -15.16 -9.76 0.80
C SER A 87 -14.60 -11.00 1.51
N ILE A 88 -15.39 -11.60 2.42
CA ILE A 88 -15.02 -12.84 3.14
C ILE A 88 -14.82 -14.00 2.16
N ARG A 89 -15.70 -14.13 1.16
CA ARG A 89 -15.60 -15.16 0.11
C ARG A 89 -14.32 -14.98 -0.72
N ASN A 90 -13.98 -13.77 -1.16
CA ASN A 90 -12.77 -13.50 -1.93
C ASN A 90 -11.50 -13.91 -1.13
N SER A 91 -11.41 -13.45 0.12
CA SER A 91 -10.33 -13.81 1.04
C SER A 91 -10.26 -15.31 1.36
N THR A 92 -11.41 -15.99 1.48
CA THR A 92 -11.45 -17.43 1.84
C THR A 92 -11.19 -18.36 0.65
N GLU A 93 -11.73 -18.06 -0.54
CA GLU A 93 -11.47 -18.86 -1.75
C GLU A 93 -9.99 -18.83 -2.13
N ARG A 94 -9.30 -17.69 -1.94
CA ARG A 94 -7.84 -17.59 -2.19
C ARG A 94 -7.00 -18.46 -1.25
N ARG A 95 -7.42 -18.68 0.01
CA ARG A 95 -6.70 -19.61 0.91
C ARG A 95 -6.62 -21.05 0.36
N LYS A 96 -7.61 -21.48 -0.44
CA LYS A 96 -7.64 -22.83 -1.02
C LYS A 96 -6.49 -23.11 -2.00
N LEU A 97 -5.80 -22.06 -2.47
CA LEU A 97 -4.69 -22.16 -3.42
C LEU A 97 -3.30 -22.25 -2.74
N GLY A 98 -3.24 -22.29 -1.41
CA GLY A 98 -2.05 -22.74 -0.67
C GLY A 98 -1.49 -21.77 0.38
N PHE A 99 -0.67 -22.35 1.26
CA PHE A 99 -0.04 -21.73 2.44
C PHE A 99 0.92 -20.56 2.15
N PHE A 100 1.29 -20.33 0.89
CA PHE A 100 2.19 -19.26 0.48
C PHE A 100 1.52 -17.91 0.23
N SER A 101 0.18 -17.83 0.33
CA SER A 101 -0.53 -16.55 0.34
C SER A 101 -0.50 -15.95 1.75
N CYS A 102 -0.24 -14.64 1.84
CA CYS A 102 -0.31 -13.91 3.13
C CYS A 102 -1.74 -13.86 3.71
N THR A 103 -2.74 -14.22 2.90
CA THR A 103 -4.16 -14.20 3.21
C THR A 103 -4.53 -15.07 4.41
N THR A 104 -4.46 -14.44 5.59
CA THR A 104 -5.08 -14.88 6.85
C THR A 104 -6.58 -15.10 6.68
N GLY A 105 -7.20 -14.44 5.70
CA GLY A 105 -8.55 -14.63 5.16
C GLY A 105 -9.68 -14.01 5.99
N ASN A 106 -9.33 -13.20 6.98
CA ASN A 106 -10.17 -12.08 7.41
C ASN A 106 -9.78 -10.89 6.51
N PRO A 107 -10.67 -10.37 5.63
CA PRO A 107 -10.32 -9.34 4.66
C PRO A 107 -9.74 -8.05 5.29
N ILE A 108 -10.14 -7.71 6.52
CA ILE A 108 -9.59 -6.56 7.26
C ILE A 108 -8.11 -6.82 7.62
N ASP A 109 -7.81 -7.99 8.19
CA ASP A 109 -6.44 -8.39 8.53
C ASP A 109 -5.57 -8.51 7.27
N ASP A 110 -6.11 -9.11 6.20
CA ASP A 110 -5.40 -9.27 4.92
C ASP A 110 -4.97 -7.92 4.32
N CYS A 111 -5.82 -6.89 4.45
CA CYS A 111 -5.54 -5.56 3.92
C CYS A 111 -4.29 -4.90 4.52
N TRP A 112 -4.09 -5.01 5.85
CA TRP A 112 -2.97 -4.35 6.53
C TRP A 112 -1.79 -5.28 6.86
N ARG A 113 -2.03 -6.56 7.19
CA ARG A 113 -0.94 -7.51 7.52
C ARG A 113 -0.11 -7.87 6.30
N CYS A 114 -0.71 -7.86 5.11
CA CYS A 114 -0.03 -8.17 3.86
C CYS A 114 0.66 -6.96 3.22
N ASP A 115 0.62 -5.79 3.85
CA ASP A 115 1.51 -4.68 3.53
C ASP A 115 2.84 -4.84 4.31
N PRO A 116 3.96 -5.25 3.68
CA PRO A 116 5.24 -5.36 4.40
C PRO A 116 5.74 -4.03 4.96
N LYS A 117 5.20 -2.89 4.48
CA LYS A 117 5.49 -1.54 4.96
C LYS A 117 4.37 -0.97 5.84
N TRP A 118 3.48 -1.80 6.40
CA TRP A 118 2.38 -1.36 7.29
C TRP A 118 2.86 -0.43 8.41
N HIS A 119 4.05 -0.69 8.95
CA HIS A 119 4.67 0.07 10.03
C HIS A 119 5.06 1.51 9.62
N GLN A 120 5.37 1.73 8.33
CA GLN A 120 5.58 3.06 7.72
C GLN A 120 4.25 3.68 7.26
N ARG A 121 3.27 2.85 6.88
CA ARG A 121 1.98 3.25 6.29
C ARG A 121 0.78 3.07 7.23
N ARG A 122 0.94 3.28 8.54
CA ARG A 122 -0.09 3.00 9.56
C ARG A 122 -1.45 3.66 9.28
N LYS A 123 -1.46 4.85 8.68
CA LYS A 123 -2.67 5.57 8.28
C LYS A 123 -3.55 4.80 7.28
N ARG A 124 -2.96 3.91 6.47
CA ARG A 124 -3.66 3.05 5.50
C ARG A 124 -4.64 2.06 6.15
N LEU A 125 -4.53 1.79 7.45
CA LEU A 125 -5.50 0.96 8.17
C LEU A 125 -6.92 1.56 8.14
N ALA A 126 -7.06 2.89 7.98
CA ALA A 126 -8.35 3.56 7.81
C ALA A 126 -9.08 3.10 6.53
N ASP A 127 -8.34 2.73 5.49
CA ASP A 127 -8.89 2.31 4.20
C ASP A 127 -9.19 0.79 4.16
N CYS A 128 -8.94 0.06 5.27
CA CYS A 128 -9.18 -1.39 5.40
C CYS A 128 -10.53 -1.74 6.05
N ALA A 129 -11.36 -0.74 6.42
CA ALA A 129 -12.64 -0.97 7.05
C ALA A 129 -13.71 -1.47 6.06
N ILE A 130 -14.56 -2.41 6.49
CA ILE A 130 -15.68 -2.95 5.71
C ILE A 130 -16.99 -2.93 6.51
N GLY A 131 -18.12 -3.14 5.84
CA GLY A 131 -19.44 -3.14 6.45
C GLY A 131 -19.97 -1.73 6.73
N PHE A 132 -20.73 -1.56 7.82
CA PHE A 132 -21.29 -0.26 8.22
C PHE A 132 -20.16 0.73 8.58
N GLY A 133 -19.09 0.26 9.20
CA GLY A 133 -17.94 1.11 9.57
C GLY A 133 -17.01 1.51 8.42
N ARG A 134 -17.30 1.15 7.15
CA ARG A 134 -16.36 1.30 6.02
C ARG A 134 -15.89 2.74 5.74
N ASN A 135 -16.67 3.73 6.14
CA ASN A 135 -16.35 5.16 5.94
C ASN A 135 -15.56 5.78 7.13
N ALA A 136 -15.14 4.97 8.12
CA ALA A 136 -14.45 5.46 9.31
C ALA A 136 -12.96 5.80 9.05
N VAL A 137 -12.70 7.06 8.68
CA VAL A 137 -11.35 7.56 8.36
C VAL A 137 -10.45 7.75 9.60
N GLY A 138 -11.03 8.16 10.74
CA GLY A 138 -10.28 8.41 11.97
C GLY A 138 -9.12 9.40 11.79
N GLY A 139 -7.94 9.06 12.32
CA GLY A 139 -6.75 9.91 12.28
C GLY A 139 -5.93 9.87 10.98
N ARG A 140 -6.44 9.30 9.88
CA ARG A 140 -5.69 9.12 8.62
C ARG A 140 -5.04 10.42 8.13
N ASP A 141 -5.79 11.52 8.20
CA ASP A 141 -5.40 12.80 7.61
C ASP A 141 -4.78 13.76 8.66
N GLY A 142 -4.77 13.36 9.94
CA GLY A 142 -4.17 14.10 11.06
C GLY A 142 -2.64 13.92 11.19
N ARG A 143 -2.02 14.57 12.18
CA ARG A 143 -0.60 14.33 12.52
C ARG A 143 -0.45 13.04 13.33
N TYR A 144 0.70 12.38 13.22
CA TYR A 144 1.12 11.43 14.26
C TYR A 144 1.41 12.22 15.55
N TYR A 145 1.01 11.65 16.68
CA TYR A 145 1.26 12.12 18.04
C TYR A 145 1.99 11.01 18.79
#